data_AF-A0A091AHN8-F1
#
_entry.id   AF-A0A091AHN8-F1
#
_cell.length_a   1.000
_cell.length_b   1.000
_cell.length_c   1.000
_cell.angle_alpha   90.00
_cell.angle_beta   90.00
_cell.angle_gamma   90.00
#
_symmetry.space_group_name_H-M   'P 1'
#
loop_
_entity.id
_entity.type
_entity.pdbx_description
1 polymer ?
#
loop_
_entity_poly.entity_id
_entity_poly.type
_entity_poly.pdbx_seq_one_letter_code
_entity_poly.pdbx_strand_id
1 'polypeptide(L)'
;MQYKKGGGIRVAGIDIGNYNGSWDKLFQKSIDVIKGFKRPFLLLTDGDASIFASLKGKVTILIQRCLWHIPYQAQYVLWKDAVKRKGEEWLHVVAELMEICAIRPLVDCQDTIQAMIASKKTRLENIIAYCREKEYTHTASYLENARGDMFTAIENRLEGKTTSRVERLFRTVNMRVNVSKWSTEGALNVTKVRLAYYYNGFDA
;
A
#
# COMPACT_ATOMS: atom_id res chain seq x y z
N MET A 1 -21.93 7.92 -14.96
CA MET A 1 -22.29 9.34 -15.18
C MET A 1 -21.84 10.16 -13.99
N GLN A 2 -21.38 11.38 -14.23
CA GLN A 2 -20.74 12.29 -13.28
C GLN A 2 -21.68 13.47 -13.01
N TYR A 3 -21.97 13.76 -11.73
CA TYR A 3 -23.05 14.69 -11.34
C TYR A 3 -22.58 15.99 -10.67
N LYS A 4 -21.28 16.20 -10.42
CA LYS A 4 -20.80 17.55 -10.06
C LYS A 4 -20.86 18.43 -11.31
N LYS A 5 -21.72 19.45 -11.29
CA LYS A 5 -21.96 20.40 -12.39
C LYS A 5 -20.68 21.03 -12.99
N GLY A 6 -19.52 20.94 -12.31
CA GLY A 6 -18.20 21.34 -12.81
C GLY A 6 -17.03 20.43 -12.40
N GLY A 7 -17.28 19.21 -11.93
CA GLY A 7 -16.20 18.28 -11.53
C GLY A 7 -15.97 17.23 -12.61
N GLY A 8 -14.74 17.09 -13.10
CA GLY A 8 -14.31 16.01 -14.03
C GLY A 8 -13.83 14.76 -13.30
N ILE A 9 -13.81 13.58 -13.96
CA ILE A 9 -13.25 12.36 -13.38
C ILE A 9 -11.75 12.59 -13.16
N ARG A 10 -11.32 12.77 -11.90
CA ARG A 10 -9.91 12.98 -11.56
C ARG A 10 -9.29 11.67 -11.09
N VAL A 11 -9.16 10.72 -12.00
CA VAL A 11 -8.21 9.63 -11.79
C VAL A 11 -6.96 9.99 -12.56
N ALA A 12 -5.84 10.22 -11.86
CA ALA A 12 -4.58 10.70 -12.45
C ALA A 12 -4.03 9.75 -13.54
N GLY A 13 -4.40 8.48 -13.49
CA GLY A 13 -4.11 7.46 -14.50
C GLY A 13 -4.42 6.07 -13.95
N ILE A 14 -4.89 5.17 -14.81
CA ILE A 14 -5.01 3.74 -14.53
C ILE A 14 -4.47 3.02 -15.75
N ASP A 15 -3.56 2.09 -15.52
CA ASP A 15 -3.10 1.15 -16.53
C ASP A 15 -3.38 -0.27 -16.03
N ILE A 16 -3.83 -1.14 -16.93
CA ILE A 16 -3.97 -2.57 -16.67
C ILE A 16 -3.51 -3.34 -17.91
N GLY A 17 -2.80 -4.43 -17.68
CA GLY A 17 -2.22 -5.23 -18.75
C GLY A 17 -0.97 -5.95 -18.28
N ASN A 18 -0.29 -6.60 -19.21
CA ASN A 18 1.03 -7.14 -18.93
C ASN A 18 1.96 -5.99 -18.56
N TYR A 19 2.85 -6.24 -17.59
CA TYR A 19 3.93 -5.32 -17.26
C TYR A 19 4.66 -4.92 -18.56
N ASN A 20 4.62 -3.63 -18.91
CA ASN A 20 5.13 -3.08 -20.17
C ASN A 20 6.67 -3.02 -20.18
N GLY A 21 7.33 -4.10 -19.79
CA GLY A 21 8.77 -4.31 -19.79
C GLY A 21 9.49 -3.80 -18.54
N SER A 22 9.31 -2.54 -18.14
CA SER A 22 9.99 -1.98 -16.96
C SER A 22 9.22 -0.85 -16.26
N TRP A 23 9.47 -0.67 -14.96
CA TRP A 23 8.97 0.46 -14.18
C TRP A 23 9.41 1.81 -14.77
N ASP A 24 10.61 1.88 -15.36
CA ASP A 24 11.06 3.08 -16.08
C ASP A 24 10.10 3.48 -17.21
N LYS A 25 9.68 2.51 -18.03
CA LYS A 25 8.72 2.75 -19.12
C LYS A 25 7.37 3.19 -18.59
N LEU A 26 6.92 2.60 -17.48
CA LEU A 26 5.67 2.96 -16.83
C LEU A 26 5.69 4.43 -16.36
N PHE A 27 6.75 4.83 -15.66
CA PHE A 27 6.85 6.17 -15.10
C PHE A 27 7.26 7.24 -16.12
N GLN A 28 7.76 6.88 -17.30
CA GLN A 28 8.27 7.82 -18.30
C GLN A 28 7.32 8.98 -18.60
N LYS A 29 6.02 8.71 -18.72
CA LYS A 29 4.99 9.74 -19.00
C LYS A 29 4.57 10.53 -17.76
N SER A 30 4.86 10.02 -16.56
CA SER A 30 4.46 10.60 -15.30
C SER A 30 5.57 11.40 -14.61
N ILE A 31 6.85 11.24 -15.00
CA ILE A 31 7.98 11.93 -14.38
C ILE A 31 7.78 13.45 -14.38
N ASP A 32 7.44 14.05 -15.52
CA ASP A 32 7.30 15.50 -15.61
C ASP A 32 6.07 16.00 -14.84
N VAL A 33 5.00 15.19 -14.79
CA VAL A 33 3.84 15.46 -13.94
C VAL A 33 4.23 15.44 -12.46
N ILE A 34 5.01 14.45 -12.03
CA ILE A 34 5.48 14.31 -10.64
C ILE A 34 6.37 15.50 -10.25
N LYS A 35 7.29 15.92 -11.13
CA LYS A 35 8.14 17.11 -10.92
C LYS A 35 7.32 18.40 -10.73
N GLY A 36 6.14 18.47 -11.34
CA GLY A 36 5.23 19.61 -11.21
C GLY A 36 4.51 19.71 -9.86
N PHE A 37 4.57 18.68 -9.00
CA PHE A 37 3.91 18.73 -7.71
C PHE A 37 4.63 19.66 -6.72
N LYS A 38 3.87 20.55 -6.07
CA LYS A 38 4.39 21.47 -5.04
C LYS A 38 4.79 20.79 -3.73
N ARG A 39 4.28 19.58 -3.49
CA ARG A 39 4.60 18.76 -2.31
C ARG A 39 5.24 17.46 -2.78
N PRO A 40 6.14 16.85 -1.98
CA PRO A 40 6.70 15.55 -2.31
C PRO A 40 5.61 14.53 -2.63
N PHE A 41 5.81 13.80 -3.72
CA PHE A 41 4.86 12.78 -4.15
C PHE A 41 5.01 11.55 -3.25
N LEU A 42 3.92 11.16 -2.57
CA LEU A 42 3.89 9.96 -1.75
C LEU A 42 3.62 8.74 -2.64
N LEU A 43 4.58 7.82 -2.67
CA LEU A 43 4.50 6.54 -3.36
C LEU A 43 4.28 5.41 -2.34
N LEU A 44 3.13 4.76 -2.43
CA LEU A 44 2.80 3.57 -1.63
C LEU A 44 3.11 2.32 -2.45
N THR A 45 3.93 1.42 -1.91
CA THR A 45 4.36 0.20 -2.63
C THR A 45 4.18 -1.05 -1.77
N ASP A 46 4.13 -2.22 -2.41
CA ASP A 46 4.31 -3.52 -1.76
C ASP A 46 5.80 -3.86 -1.53
N GLY A 47 6.67 -2.84 -1.68
CA GLY A 47 8.12 -2.77 -1.62
C GLY A 47 8.88 -3.73 -2.52
N ASP A 48 8.42 -3.87 -3.75
CA ASP A 48 9.31 -4.10 -4.88
C ASP A 48 10.33 -2.95 -5.01
N ALA A 49 11.60 -3.25 -4.75
CA ALA A 49 12.70 -2.28 -4.80
C ALA A 49 12.95 -1.73 -6.21
N SER A 50 12.54 -2.44 -7.26
CA SER A 50 12.74 -2.00 -8.65
C SER A 50 11.86 -0.79 -9.00
N ILE A 51 10.74 -0.59 -8.30
CA ILE A 51 9.91 0.62 -8.38
C ILE A 51 10.76 1.84 -7.98
N PHE A 52 11.42 1.77 -6.81
CA PHE A 52 12.25 2.87 -6.33
C PHE A 52 13.43 3.14 -7.26
N ALA A 53 14.11 2.08 -7.72
CA ALA A 53 15.24 2.20 -8.63
C ALA A 53 14.89 2.99 -9.90
N SER A 54 13.68 2.78 -10.44
CA SER A 54 13.21 3.49 -11.65
C SER A 54 12.94 4.99 -11.47
N LEU A 55 12.74 5.44 -10.23
CA LEU A 55 12.43 6.84 -9.89
C LEU A 55 13.62 7.58 -9.25
N LYS A 56 14.59 6.85 -8.70
CA LYS A 56 15.77 7.39 -8.02
C LYS A 56 16.52 8.38 -8.91
N GLY A 57 16.78 9.57 -8.38
CA GLY A 57 17.50 10.64 -9.10
C GLY A 57 16.69 11.38 -10.15
N LYS A 58 15.43 10.98 -10.41
CA LYS A 58 14.56 11.61 -11.42
C LYS A 58 13.51 12.54 -10.80
N VAL A 59 13.03 12.19 -9.60
CA VAL A 59 11.96 12.89 -8.87
C VAL A 59 12.21 12.83 -7.36
N THR A 60 11.69 13.82 -6.62
CA THR A 60 11.65 13.79 -5.16
C THR A 60 10.34 13.13 -4.71
N ILE A 61 10.46 11.97 -4.08
CA ILE A 61 9.32 11.18 -3.60
C ILE A 61 9.47 10.85 -2.11
N LEU A 62 8.34 10.72 -1.43
CA LEU A 62 8.23 10.03 -0.16
C LEU A 62 7.80 8.61 -0.45
N ILE A 63 8.45 7.63 0.17
CA ILE A 63 8.12 6.21 -0.03
C ILE A 63 7.48 5.72 1.25
N GLN A 64 6.42 4.93 1.11
CA GLN A 64 5.91 4.15 2.21
C GLN A 64 5.53 2.75 1.76
N ARG A 65 5.89 1.75 2.57
CA ARG A 65 5.36 0.40 2.46
C ARG A 65 3.86 0.43 2.74
N CYS A 66 3.09 -0.18 1.85
CA CYS A 66 1.66 -0.30 2.01
C CYS A 66 1.35 -1.12 3.27
N LEU A 67 0.81 -0.44 4.29
CA LEU A 67 0.49 -1.03 5.58
C LEU A 67 -0.50 -2.20 5.49
N TRP A 68 -1.32 -2.26 4.45
CA TRP A 68 -2.18 -3.41 4.21
C TRP A 68 -1.37 -4.64 3.76
N HIS A 69 -0.38 -4.48 2.88
CA HIS A 69 0.37 -5.62 2.36
C HIS A 69 1.21 -6.31 3.44
N ILE A 70 1.65 -5.58 4.47
CA ILE A 70 2.53 -6.10 5.52
C ILE A 70 1.97 -7.35 6.22
N PRO A 71 0.81 -7.29 6.90
CA PRO A 71 0.23 -8.46 7.57
C PRO A 71 -0.21 -9.57 6.59
N TYR A 72 -0.52 -9.23 5.33
CA TYR A 72 -0.93 -10.22 4.34
C TYR A 72 0.26 -11.00 3.78
N GLN A 73 1.33 -10.32 3.40
CA GLN A 73 2.57 -10.95 2.94
C GLN A 73 3.29 -11.65 4.10
N ALA A 74 3.15 -11.16 5.34
CA ALA A 74 3.66 -11.82 6.55
C ALA A 74 3.20 -13.29 6.66
N GLN A 75 1.96 -13.60 6.27
CA GLN A 75 1.46 -14.98 6.25
C GLN A 75 2.29 -15.89 5.34
N TYR A 76 2.73 -15.39 4.18
CA TYR A 76 3.54 -16.18 3.26
C TYR A 76 4.96 -16.42 3.81
N VAL A 77 5.58 -15.40 4.43
CA VAL A 77 6.92 -15.57 5.01
C VAL A 77 6.90 -16.40 6.29
N LEU A 78 5.84 -16.33 7.10
CA LEU A 78 5.62 -17.25 8.23
C LEU A 78 5.50 -18.70 7.75
N TRP A 79 4.82 -18.93 6.62
CA TRP A 79 4.78 -20.26 6.01
C TRP A 79 6.17 -20.72 5.53
N LYS A 80 7.01 -19.81 5.00
CA LYS A 80 8.41 -20.14 4.65
C LYS A 80 9.24 -20.52 5.87
N ASP A 81 8.97 -19.90 7.01
CA ASP A 81 9.57 -20.26 8.31
C ASP A 81 8.94 -21.52 8.93
N ALA A 82 8.13 -22.28 8.17
CA ALA A 82 7.43 -23.48 8.62
C ALA A 82 6.50 -23.29 9.83
N VAL A 83 6.08 -22.04 10.12
CA VAL A 83 5.15 -21.75 11.20
C VAL A 83 3.79 -22.36 10.90
N LYS A 84 3.23 -23.11 11.85
CA LYS A 84 1.92 -23.75 11.70
C LYS A 84 0.84 -22.70 11.45
N ARG A 85 0.23 -22.76 10.26
CA ARG A 85 -0.87 -21.86 9.86
C ARG A 85 -2.00 -21.90 10.89
N LYS A 86 -2.39 -20.72 11.38
CA LYS A 86 -3.42 -20.53 12.44
C LYS A 86 -3.07 -21.22 13.79
N GLY A 87 -1.80 -21.58 14.01
CA GLY A 87 -1.30 -21.89 15.35
C GLY A 87 -1.17 -20.63 16.20
N GLU A 88 -0.86 -20.81 17.49
CA GLU A 88 -0.73 -19.72 18.46
C GLU A 88 0.26 -18.64 18.00
N GLU A 89 1.47 -19.04 17.60
CA GLU A 89 2.53 -18.11 17.18
C GLU A 89 2.20 -17.40 15.87
N TRP A 90 1.57 -18.11 14.93
CA TRP A 90 1.05 -17.51 13.69
C TRP A 90 0.02 -16.42 14.01
N LEU A 91 -0.95 -16.73 14.88
CA LEU A 91 -2.01 -15.80 15.26
C LEU A 91 -1.43 -14.60 16.00
N HIS A 92 -0.45 -14.82 16.88
CA HIS A 92 0.26 -13.77 17.59
C HIS A 92 0.92 -12.77 16.62
N VAL A 93 1.77 -13.26 15.71
CA VAL A 93 2.48 -12.41 14.74
C VAL A 93 1.50 -11.65 13.84
N VAL A 94 0.51 -12.35 13.27
CA VAL A 94 -0.44 -11.72 12.36
C VAL A 94 -1.30 -10.67 13.08
N ALA A 95 -1.77 -10.93 14.30
CA ALA A 95 -2.57 -9.98 15.07
C ALA A 95 -1.77 -8.73 15.44
N GLU A 96 -0.52 -8.88 15.89
CA GLU A 96 0.35 -7.74 16.20
C GLU A 96 0.61 -6.88 14.95
N LEU A 97 0.89 -7.50 13.81
CA LEU A 97 1.09 -6.77 12.56
C LEU A 97 -0.17 -6.02 12.11
N MET A 98 -1.37 -6.59 12.30
CA MET A 98 -2.63 -5.90 12.02
C MET A 98 -2.78 -4.64 12.87
N GLU A 99 -2.46 -4.71 14.17
CA GLU A 99 -2.53 -3.56 15.08
C GLU A 99 -1.45 -2.50 14.79
N ILE A 100 -0.22 -2.92 14.47
CA ILE A 100 0.86 -2.03 14.05
C ILE A 100 0.44 -1.25 12.80
N CYS A 101 -0.10 -1.94 11.80
CA CYS A 101 -0.49 -1.37 10.52
C CYS A 101 -1.81 -0.59 10.55
N ALA A 102 -2.61 -0.71 11.62
CA ALA A 102 -3.85 0.02 11.78
C ALA A 102 -3.59 1.51 12.14
N ILE A 103 -3.85 2.42 11.21
CA ILE A 103 -3.81 3.87 11.47
C ILE A 103 -5.24 4.38 11.71
N ARG A 104 -5.51 4.87 12.93
CA ARG A 104 -6.81 5.44 13.29
C ARG A 104 -7.01 6.80 12.59
N PRO A 105 -8.25 7.13 12.19
CA PRO A 105 -8.55 8.49 11.73
C PRO A 105 -8.48 9.48 12.92
N LEU A 106 -8.50 10.78 12.62
CA LEU A 106 -8.62 11.88 13.61
C LEU A 106 -7.40 12.11 14.52
N VAL A 107 -6.19 11.85 14.01
CA VAL A 107 -4.94 12.27 14.68
C VAL A 107 -4.51 13.62 14.09
N ASP A 108 -4.81 14.72 14.78
CA ASP A 108 -4.58 16.09 14.29
C ASP A 108 -3.37 16.78 14.94
N CYS A 109 -3.07 16.41 16.19
CA CYS A 109 -1.95 16.89 16.98
C CYS A 109 -0.63 16.18 16.63
N GLN A 110 0.43 16.95 16.41
CA GLN A 110 1.76 16.43 16.06
C GLN A 110 2.33 15.55 17.17
N ASP A 111 2.18 15.92 18.43
CA ASP A 111 2.71 15.14 19.56
C ASP A 111 1.99 13.79 19.68
N THR A 112 0.68 13.76 19.44
CA THR A 112 -0.09 12.52 19.37
C THR A 112 0.37 11.62 18.22
N ILE A 113 0.67 12.21 17.05
CA ILE A 113 1.24 11.47 15.91
C ILE A 113 2.57 10.84 16.31
N GLN A 114 3.49 11.61 16.90
CA GLN A 114 4.80 11.11 17.30
C GLN A 114 4.70 10.01 18.36
N ALA A 115 3.89 10.19 19.39
CA ALA A 115 3.65 9.19 20.43
C ALA A 115 3.06 7.89 19.85
N MET A 116 2.09 8.01 18.92
CA MET A 116 1.50 6.86 18.24
C MET A 116 2.53 6.10 17.40
N ILE A 117 3.35 6.81 16.62
CA ILE A 117 4.38 6.21 15.78
C ILE A 117 5.45 5.54 16.64
N ALA A 118 5.88 6.20 17.72
CA ALA A 118 6.84 5.62 18.66
C ALA A 118 6.30 4.31 19.25
N SER A 119 5.05 4.29 19.73
CA SER A 119 4.39 3.08 20.23
C SER A 119 4.37 1.96 19.19
N LYS A 120 4.01 2.28 17.95
CA LYS A 120 3.97 1.30 16.85
C LYS A 120 5.35 0.78 16.46
N LYS A 121 6.37 1.65 16.43
CA LYS A 121 7.77 1.27 16.20
C LYS A 121 8.26 0.33 17.31
N THR A 122 7.96 0.61 18.58
CA THR A 122 8.29 -0.29 19.69
C THR A 122 7.63 -1.66 19.54
N ARG A 123 6.33 -1.72 19.20
CA ARG A 123 5.63 -2.99 18.93
C ARG A 123 6.25 -3.76 17.77
N LEU A 124 6.67 -3.06 16.72
CA LEU A 124 7.36 -3.66 15.58
C LEU A 124 8.72 -4.25 15.99
N GLU A 125 9.52 -3.55 16.77
CA GLU A 125 10.79 -4.09 17.28
C GLU A 125 10.57 -5.32 18.14
N ASN A 126 9.54 -5.31 19.00
CA ASN A 126 9.20 -6.46 19.83
C ASN A 126 8.81 -7.69 18.99
N ILE A 127 8.02 -7.51 17.92
CA ILE A 127 7.64 -8.65 17.08
C ILE A 127 8.80 -9.14 16.21
N ILE A 128 9.71 -8.26 15.79
CA ILE A 128 10.96 -8.64 15.11
C ILE A 128 11.83 -9.46 16.06
N ALA A 129 12.01 -9.01 17.31
CA ALA A 129 12.78 -9.72 18.33
C ALA A 129 12.18 -11.10 18.63
N TYR A 130 10.85 -11.17 18.79
CA TYR A 130 10.13 -12.45 18.94
C TYR A 130 10.39 -13.39 17.76
N CYS A 131 10.30 -12.90 16.51
CA CYS A 131 10.59 -13.72 15.34
C CYS A 131 12.04 -14.23 15.32
N ARG A 132 13.00 -13.42 15.76
CA ARG A 132 14.41 -13.84 15.87
C ARG A 132 14.62 -14.91 16.93
N GLU A 133 14.01 -14.75 18.11
CA GLU A 133 14.07 -15.73 19.20
C GLU A 133 13.50 -17.09 18.78
N LYS A 134 12.45 -17.07 17.95
CA LYS A 134 11.80 -18.26 17.39
C LYS A 134 12.45 -18.80 16.11
N GLU A 135 13.56 -18.21 15.68
CA GLU A 135 14.28 -18.57 14.44
C GLU A 135 13.43 -18.41 13.16
N TYR A 136 12.43 -17.52 13.17
CA TYR A 136 11.62 -17.13 12.02
C TYR A 136 12.36 -16.13 11.13
N THR A 137 13.47 -16.60 10.55
CA THR A 137 14.45 -15.78 9.83
C THR A 137 13.87 -15.05 8.62
N HIS A 138 12.98 -15.69 7.85
CA HIS A 138 12.34 -15.05 6.70
C HIS A 138 11.39 -13.93 7.14
N THR A 139 10.61 -14.17 8.20
CA THR A 139 9.67 -13.19 8.76
C THR A 139 10.40 -12.03 9.39
N ALA A 140 11.45 -12.26 10.19
CA ALA A 140 12.27 -11.21 10.77
C ALA A 140 12.89 -10.32 9.67
N SER A 141 13.53 -10.93 8.68
CA SER A 141 14.14 -10.20 7.55
C SER A 141 13.10 -9.39 6.76
N TYR A 142 11.91 -9.95 6.54
CA TYR A 142 10.82 -9.25 5.87
C TYR A 142 10.38 -7.99 6.62
N LEU A 143 10.21 -8.08 7.94
CA LEU A 143 9.77 -6.97 8.78
C LEU A 143 10.87 -5.92 8.94
N GLU A 144 12.14 -6.32 9.07
CA GLU A 144 13.29 -5.42 9.11
C GLU A 144 13.40 -4.57 7.84
N ASN A 145 13.20 -5.18 6.67
CA ASN A 145 13.22 -4.48 5.40
C ASN A 145 12.03 -3.52 5.24
N ALA A 146 10.88 -3.81 5.87
CA ALA A 146 9.72 -2.92 5.82
C ALA A 146 9.84 -1.73 6.79
N ARG A 147 10.55 -1.91 7.92
CA ARG A 147 10.59 -1.02 9.08
C ARG A 147 10.78 0.46 8.75
N GLY A 148 11.73 0.78 7.87
CA GLY A 148 12.12 2.17 7.57
C GLY A 148 11.01 3.00 6.94
N ASP A 149 10.11 2.35 6.22
CA ASP A 149 9.17 3.02 5.31
C ASP A 149 7.70 2.81 5.72
N MET A 150 7.39 2.39 6.95
CA MET A 150 6.00 2.07 7.33
C MET A 150 5.13 3.30 7.60
N PHE A 151 5.70 4.35 8.17
CA PHE A 151 4.93 5.47 8.76
C PHE A 151 5.19 6.83 8.10
N THR A 152 5.91 6.86 6.98
CA THR A 152 6.34 8.09 6.30
C THR A 152 5.17 9.02 5.98
N ALA A 153 4.01 8.49 5.60
CA ALA A 153 2.85 9.31 5.28
C ALA A 153 2.29 10.05 6.50
N ILE A 154 2.10 9.34 7.61
CA ILE A 154 1.57 9.95 8.84
C ILE A 154 2.60 10.93 9.45
N GLU A 155 3.90 10.63 9.38
CA GLU A 155 4.98 11.54 9.77
C GLU A 155 4.94 12.86 9.00
N ASN A 156 4.54 12.81 7.73
CA ASN A 156 4.42 13.96 6.83
C ASN A 156 2.98 14.55 6.77
N ARG A 157 2.07 14.10 7.65
CA ARG A 157 0.65 14.51 7.67
C ARG A 157 -0.05 14.34 6.31
N LEU A 158 0.26 13.25 5.63
CA LEU A 158 -0.32 12.83 4.36
C LEU A 158 -1.29 11.67 4.57
N GLU A 159 -2.34 11.62 3.73
CA GLU A 159 -3.26 10.48 3.66
C GLU A 159 -2.57 9.31 2.93
N GLY A 160 -1.78 8.52 3.66
CA GLY A 160 -1.09 7.34 3.12
C GLY A 160 -1.67 6.00 3.56
N LYS A 161 -2.82 6.01 4.26
CA LYS A 161 -3.54 4.77 4.53
C LYS A 161 -4.09 4.25 3.21
N THR A 162 -3.55 3.14 2.70
CA THR A 162 -4.22 2.40 1.63
C THR A 162 -5.54 1.92 2.19
N THR A 163 -6.62 2.63 1.87
CA THR A 163 -7.95 2.20 2.28
C THR A 163 -8.26 0.91 1.53
N SER A 164 -9.03 0.03 2.17
CA SER A 164 -9.63 -1.16 1.56
C SER A 164 -10.44 -0.88 0.29
N ARG A 165 -10.53 0.35 -0.23
CA ARG A 165 -11.28 0.70 -1.45
C ARG A 165 -10.55 0.26 -2.72
N VAL A 166 -9.25 0.52 -2.84
CA VAL A 166 -8.44 0.08 -4.00
C VAL A 166 -8.34 -1.44 -4.04
N GLU A 167 -8.15 -2.04 -2.88
CA GLU A 167 -8.06 -3.48 -2.75
C GLU A 167 -9.44 -4.15 -2.92
N ARG A 168 -10.54 -3.62 -2.36
CA ARG A 168 -11.91 -4.10 -2.66
C ARG A 168 -12.25 -3.95 -4.14
N LEU A 169 -11.82 -2.87 -4.77
CA LEU A 169 -11.93 -2.68 -6.21
C LEU A 169 -11.21 -3.81 -6.93
N PHE A 170 -9.91 -3.99 -6.69
CA PHE A 170 -9.13 -5.02 -7.38
C PHE A 170 -9.66 -6.42 -7.11
N ARG A 171 -10.08 -6.74 -5.87
CA ARG A 171 -10.76 -8.00 -5.55
C ARG A 171 -12.05 -8.18 -6.36
N THR A 172 -12.88 -7.14 -6.46
CA THR A 172 -14.15 -7.20 -7.19
C THR A 172 -13.93 -7.34 -8.70
N VAL A 173 -12.96 -6.60 -9.24
CA VAL A 173 -12.57 -6.68 -10.65
C VAL A 173 -11.98 -8.05 -10.93
N ASN A 174 -11.00 -8.51 -10.15
CA ASN A 174 -10.36 -9.83 -10.31
C ASN A 174 -11.36 -10.99 -10.23
N MET A 175 -12.29 -10.97 -9.26
CA MET A 175 -13.34 -12.00 -9.18
C MET A 175 -14.20 -12.04 -10.44
N ARG A 176 -14.56 -10.88 -11.00
CA ARG A 176 -15.43 -10.81 -12.20
C ARG A 176 -14.69 -11.15 -13.49
N VAL A 177 -13.43 -10.72 -13.61
CA VAL A 177 -12.54 -11.07 -14.72
C VAL A 177 -12.22 -12.58 -14.72
N ASN A 178 -12.10 -13.21 -13.55
CA ASN A 178 -11.88 -14.66 -13.49
C ASN A 178 -13.13 -15.48 -13.83
N VAL A 179 -14.34 -14.96 -13.56
CA VAL A 179 -15.61 -15.64 -13.87
C VAL A 179 -16.06 -15.42 -15.32
N SER A 180 -15.58 -14.37 -15.99
CA SER A 180 -16.00 -14.03 -17.35
C SER A 180 -14.84 -13.48 -18.18
N LYS A 181 -14.75 -13.85 -19.46
CA LYS A 181 -13.64 -13.47 -20.36
C LYS A 181 -13.69 -11.99 -20.75
N TRP A 182 -13.39 -11.10 -19.82
CA TRP A 182 -13.32 -9.67 -20.09
C TRP A 182 -12.07 -9.36 -20.91
N SER A 183 -12.21 -8.48 -21.90
CA SER A 183 -11.04 -7.89 -22.57
C SER A 183 -10.29 -6.97 -21.60
N THR A 184 -8.99 -6.77 -21.82
CA THR A 184 -8.19 -5.80 -21.06
C THR A 184 -8.81 -4.41 -21.09
N GLU A 185 -9.36 -3.99 -22.23
CA GLU A 185 -10.06 -2.71 -22.36
C GLU A 185 -11.34 -2.65 -21.49
N GLY A 186 -12.15 -3.71 -21.49
CA GLY A 186 -13.36 -3.80 -20.68
C GLY A 186 -13.04 -3.73 -19.17
N ALA A 187 -12.02 -4.47 -18.73
CA ALA A 187 -11.56 -4.42 -17.35
C ALA A 187 -11.02 -3.02 -16.98
N LEU A 188 -10.34 -2.33 -17.89
CA LEU A 188 -9.79 -0.99 -17.66
C LEU A 188 -10.91 0.03 -17.45
N ASN A 189 -11.93 -0.02 -18.31
CA ASN A 189 -13.07 0.89 -18.24
C ASN A 189 -13.88 0.70 -16.95
N VAL A 190 -14.12 -0.54 -16.53
CA VAL A 190 -14.81 -0.82 -15.25
C VAL A 190 -13.98 -0.33 -14.07
N THR A 191 -12.65 -0.54 -14.11
CA THR A 191 -11.72 -0.08 -13.08
C THR A 191 -11.73 1.44 -12.97
N LYS A 192 -11.70 2.16 -14.10
CA LYS A 192 -11.85 3.62 -14.19
C LYS A 192 -13.15 4.11 -13.53
N VAL A 193 -14.28 3.52 -13.90
CA VAL A 193 -15.60 3.90 -13.35
C VAL A 193 -15.66 3.67 -11.84
N ARG A 194 -15.15 2.54 -11.36
CA ARG A 194 -15.19 2.22 -9.93
C ARG A 194 -14.20 3.04 -9.10
N LEU A 195 -13.01 3.33 -9.61
CA LEU A 195 -12.07 4.25 -8.96
C LEU A 195 -12.65 5.66 -8.89
N ALA A 196 -13.26 6.13 -9.99
CA ALA A 196 -13.98 7.39 -9.99
C ALA A 196 -15.06 7.41 -8.89
N TYR A 197 -15.80 6.30 -8.71
CA TYR A 197 -16.76 6.15 -7.61
C TYR A 197 -16.13 6.27 -6.22
N TYR A 198 -15.02 5.58 -5.96
CA TYR A 198 -14.40 5.59 -4.63
C TYR A 198 -13.70 6.89 -4.27
N TYR A 199 -13.16 7.60 -5.26
CA TYR A 199 -12.27 8.74 -5.05
C TYR A 199 -12.91 10.10 -5.34
N ASN A 200 -13.88 10.18 -6.25
CA ASN A 200 -14.51 11.45 -6.59
C ASN A 200 -15.81 11.72 -5.80
N GLY A 201 -16.31 10.71 -5.07
CA GLY A 201 -17.55 10.79 -4.29
C GLY A 201 -18.82 10.71 -5.16
N PHE A 202 -19.94 10.40 -4.51
CA PHE A 202 -21.31 10.47 -5.03
C PHE A 202 -22.12 11.26 -3.99
N ASP A 203 -22.86 12.27 -4.43
CA ASP A 203 -23.92 12.85 -3.58
C ASP A 203 -25.08 11.84 -3.60
N ALA A 204 -25.55 11.46 -2.41
CA ALA A 204 -26.68 10.55 -2.20
C ALA A 204 -28.00 11.30 -2.25
#